data_AF-A0A353DQG1-F1
#
_entry.id   AF-A0A353DQG1-F1
#
_cell.length_a   1.000
_cell.length_b   1.000
_cell.length_c   1.000
_cell.angle_alpha   90.00
_cell.angle_beta   90.00
_cell.angle_gamma   90.00
#
_symmetry.space_group_name_H-M   'P 1'
#
loop_
_entity.id
_entity.type
_entity.pdbx_description
1 polymer ?
#
loop_
_entity_poly.entity_id
_entity_poly.type
_entity_poly.pdbx_seq_one_letter_code
_entity_poly.pdbx_strand_id
1 'polypeptide(L)'
;MQTYIFSAWCYGGGKYNRARNIAWLGFGATFVSTGIIGIIAATEPSLWLDRFTNDPKAYSYGALYLSFAALFYGFFGGGQSLYFASQGTGRMLIPVTVSISRLILVATIGMLSVRFSWDISVIFGTIGAGLAIFGVGNAANMFSNIWRQKQAVE
;
A
#
# COMPACT_ATOMS: atom_id res chain seq x y z
N MET A 1 -5.61 6.15 -12.65
CA MET A 1 -7.08 5.98 -12.82
C MET A 1 -7.42 5.23 -14.10
N GLN A 2 -6.84 5.61 -15.24
CA GLN A 2 -7.15 5.02 -16.55
C GLN A 2 -6.84 3.51 -16.64
N THR A 3 -5.73 3.05 -16.07
CA THR A 3 -5.31 1.64 -16.04
C THR A 3 -6.32 0.72 -15.30
N TYR A 4 -6.96 1.21 -14.23
CA TYR A 4 -7.93 0.41 -13.45
C TYR A 4 -9.22 0.17 -14.22
N ILE A 5 -9.70 1.20 -14.92
CA ILE A 5 -10.89 1.13 -15.76
C ILE A 5 -10.66 0.08 -16.85
N PHE A 6 -9.50 0.11 -17.53
CA PHE A 6 -9.17 -0.91 -18.52
C PHE A 6 -9.08 -2.33 -17.96
N SER A 7 -8.52 -2.53 -16.77
CA SER A 7 -8.52 -3.86 -16.14
C SER A 7 -9.92 -4.37 -15.82
N ALA A 8 -10.81 -3.49 -15.32
CA ALA A 8 -12.20 -3.84 -15.02
C ALA A 8 -12.98 -4.21 -16.29
N TRP A 9 -12.84 -3.42 -17.36
CA TRP A 9 -13.46 -3.70 -18.66
C TRP A 9 -12.97 -5.03 -19.26
N CYS A 10 -11.66 -5.30 -19.22
CA CYS A 10 -11.12 -6.57 -19.72
C CYS A 10 -11.63 -7.76 -18.91
N TYR A 11 -11.75 -7.60 -17.58
CA TYR A 11 -12.26 -8.64 -16.70
C TYR A 11 -13.74 -8.93 -16.97
N GLY A 12 -14.57 -7.89 -17.13
CA GLY A 12 -15.98 -8.03 -17.51
C GLY A 12 -16.19 -8.61 -18.90
N GLY A 13 -15.24 -8.40 -19.82
CA GLY A 13 -15.25 -8.97 -21.18
C GLY A 13 -14.57 -10.35 -21.31
N GLY A 14 -14.33 -11.08 -20.23
CA GLY A 14 -13.75 -12.43 -20.24
C GLY A 14 -12.24 -12.50 -20.56
N LYS A 15 -11.56 -11.36 -20.69
CA LYS A 15 -10.12 -11.26 -21.00
C LYS A 15 -9.27 -11.24 -19.71
N TYR A 16 -9.42 -12.26 -18.88
CA TYR A 16 -8.82 -12.34 -17.53
C TYR A 16 -7.29 -12.17 -17.53
N ASN A 17 -6.57 -12.81 -18.46
CA ASN A 17 -5.12 -12.68 -18.58
C ASN A 17 -4.70 -11.23 -18.87
N ARG A 18 -5.44 -10.52 -19.72
CA ARG A 18 -5.16 -9.12 -20.05
C ARG A 18 -5.47 -8.21 -18.87
N ALA A 19 -6.58 -8.43 -18.17
CA ALA A 19 -6.90 -7.70 -16.94
C ALA A 19 -5.81 -7.85 -15.89
N ARG A 20 -5.30 -9.07 -15.68
CA ARG A 20 -4.22 -9.37 -14.74
C ARG A 20 -2.91 -8.67 -15.11
N ASN A 21 -2.52 -8.70 -16.38
CA ASN A 21 -1.29 -8.02 -16.84
C ASN A 21 -1.38 -6.51 -16.66
N ILE A 22 -2.53 -5.91 -16.97
CA ILE A 22 -2.76 -4.47 -16.76
C ILE A 22 -2.68 -4.10 -15.28
N ALA A 23 -3.25 -4.93 -14.39
CA ALA A 23 -3.17 -4.73 -12.95
C ALA A 23 -1.71 -4.78 -12.44
N TRP A 24 -0.92 -5.76 -12.90
CA TRP A 24 0.50 -5.86 -12.54
C TRP A 24 1.35 -4.71 -13.08
N LEU A 25 1.09 -4.23 -14.30
CA LEU A 25 1.75 -3.04 -14.84
C LEU A 25 1.43 -1.80 -14.00
N GLY A 26 0.16 -1.65 -13.61
CA GLY A 26 -0.26 -0.58 -12.68
C GLY A 26 0.46 -0.67 -11.34
N PHE A 27 0.56 -1.87 -10.76
CA PHE A 27 1.33 -2.14 -9.53
C PHE A 27 2.80 -1.76 -9.68
N GLY A 28 3.48 -2.23 -10.72
CA GLY A 28 4.90 -1.94 -10.93
C GLY A 28 5.15 -0.44 -11.10
N ALA A 29 4.33 0.24 -11.92
CA ALA A 29 4.47 1.67 -12.16
C ALA A 29 4.27 2.50 -10.89
N THR A 30 3.23 2.21 -10.09
CA THR A 30 2.99 2.94 -8.83
C THR A 30 3.99 2.57 -7.75
N PHE A 31 4.39 1.30 -7.65
CA PHE A 31 5.41 0.85 -6.70
C PHE A 31 6.74 1.57 -6.91
N VAL A 32 7.19 1.67 -8.17
CA VAL A 32 8.45 2.36 -8.49
C VAL A 32 8.33 3.86 -8.24
N SER A 33 7.24 4.50 -8.70
CA SER A 33 7.11 5.96 -8.56
C SER A 33 6.98 6.38 -7.09
N THR A 34 6.13 5.71 -6.30
CA THR A 34 5.98 6.03 -4.87
C THR A 34 7.16 5.53 -4.04
N GLY A 35 7.86 4.49 -4.49
CA GLY A 35 9.11 4.03 -3.89
C GLY A 35 10.24 5.06 -4.02
N ILE A 36 10.42 5.66 -5.20
CA ILE A 36 11.39 6.74 -5.41
C ILE A 36 11.06 7.93 -4.51
N ILE A 37 9.79 8.35 -4.48
CA ILE A 37 9.33 9.43 -3.58
C ILE A 37 9.62 9.09 -2.11
N GLY A 38 9.34 7.85 -1.71
CA GLY A 38 9.58 7.35 -0.37
C GLY A 38 11.05 7.37 0.04
N ILE A 39 11.95 6.94 -0.85
CA ILE A 39 13.40 6.98 -0.63
C ILE A 39 13.87 8.43 -0.47
N ILE A 40 13.45 9.33 -1.37
CA ILE A 40 13.81 10.75 -1.29
C ILE A 40 13.34 11.35 0.03
N ALA A 41 12.10 11.06 0.44
CA ALA A 41 11.54 11.56 1.70
C ALA A 41 12.23 10.99 2.94
N ALA A 42 12.76 9.76 2.87
CA ALA A 42 13.53 9.15 3.95
C ALA A 42 14.97 9.71 4.05
N THR A 43 15.61 10.01 2.91
CA THR A 43 16.99 10.52 2.87
C THR A 43 17.08 12.01 3.08
N GLU A 44 16.14 12.77 2.53
CA GLU A 44 16.10 14.23 2.63
C GLU A 44 14.73 14.71 3.11
N PRO A 45 14.45 14.61 4.43
CA PRO A 45 13.18 15.06 5.01
C PRO A 45 12.93 16.57 4.84
N SER A 46 13.99 17.37 4.72
CA SER A 46 13.93 18.84 4.61
C SER A 46 13.11 19.30 3.41
N LEU A 47 13.17 18.56 2.29
CA LEU A 47 12.40 18.83 1.07
C LEU A 47 10.89 18.87 1.30
N TRP A 48 10.41 18.23 2.37
CA TRP A 48 9.01 18.23 2.76
C TRP A 48 8.78 18.99 4.06
N LEU A 49 9.48 18.63 5.14
CA LEU A 49 9.18 19.09 6.49
C LEU A 49 9.40 20.60 6.71
N ASP A 50 10.39 21.21 6.05
CA ASP A 50 10.69 22.64 6.19
C ASP A 50 9.53 23.53 5.68
N ARG A 51 8.65 22.97 4.84
CA ARG A 51 7.45 23.69 4.36
C ARG A 51 6.33 23.72 5.38
N PHE A 52 6.33 22.84 6.38
CA PHE A 52 5.24 22.67 7.33
C PHE A 52 5.58 23.11 8.74
N THR A 53 6.86 23.04 9.14
CA THR A 53 7.25 23.37 10.51
C THR A 53 8.63 23.98 10.59
N ASN A 54 8.79 24.93 11.50
CA ASN A 54 10.07 25.48 11.93
C ASN A 54 10.43 25.05 13.38
N ASP A 55 9.57 24.28 14.06
CA ASP A 55 9.83 23.76 15.40
C ASP A 55 10.76 22.54 15.34
N PRO A 56 11.96 22.59 15.97
CA PRO A 56 12.91 21.49 15.98
C PRO A 56 12.35 20.17 16.53
N LYS A 57 11.44 20.22 17.51
CA LYS A 57 10.84 19.00 18.08
C LYS A 57 9.91 18.34 17.08
N ALA A 58 8.99 19.10 16.49
CA ALA A 58 8.10 18.60 15.45
C ALA A 58 8.88 18.05 14.24
N TYR A 59 9.97 18.74 13.84
CA TYR A 59 10.85 18.28 12.77
C TYR A 59 11.47 16.92 13.10
N SER A 60 12.02 16.75 14.31
CA SER A 60 12.66 15.48 14.71
C SER A 60 11.71 14.28 14.65
N TYR A 61 10.46 14.44 15.10
CA TYR A 61 9.46 13.38 15.01
C TYR A 61 9.01 13.12 13.57
N GLY A 62 8.87 14.17 12.76
CA GLY A 62 8.55 14.04 11.34
C GLY A 62 9.64 13.30 10.55
N ALA A 63 10.90 13.66 10.79
CA ALA A 63 12.06 13.02 10.15
C ALA A 63 12.16 11.54 10.54
N LEU A 64 11.98 11.25 11.84
CA LEU A 64 11.96 9.88 12.35
C LEU A 64 10.78 9.08 11.77
N TYR A 65 9.60 9.68 11.65
CA TYR A 65 8.47 9.03 10.99
C TYR A 65 8.78 8.68 9.53
N LEU A 66 9.36 9.62 8.77
CA LEU A 66 9.70 9.41 7.37
C LEU A 66 10.77 8.32 7.20
N SER A 67 11.77 8.25 8.08
CA SER A 67 12.80 7.21 8.00
C SER A 67 12.24 5.79 8.16
N PHE A 68 11.15 5.62 8.92
CA PHE A 68 10.47 4.33 9.06
C PHE A 68 9.41 4.09 7.98
N ALA A 69 8.48 5.04 7.78
CA ALA A 69 7.30 4.83 6.95
C ALA A 69 7.57 5.02 5.46
N ALA A 70 8.41 5.99 5.09
CA ALA A 70 8.57 6.39 3.69
C ALA A 70 9.23 5.30 2.84
N LEU A 71 10.12 4.48 3.42
CA LEU A 71 10.70 3.31 2.76
C LEU A 71 9.65 2.29 2.27
N PHE A 72 8.45 2.30 2.87
CA PHE A 72 7.35 1.40 2.50
C PHE A 72 6.29 2.05 1.61
N TYR A 73 6.48 3.30 1.16
CA TYR A 73 5.52 3.98 0.28
C TYR A 73 5.37 3.29 -1.07
N GLY A 74 6.41 2.61 -1.57
CA GLY A 74 6.34 1.74 -2.75
C GLY A 74 5.28 0.65 -2.59
N PHE A 75 5.36 -0.12 -1.50
CA PHE A 75 4.38 -1.18 -1.19
C PHE A 75 2.96 -0.64 -1.07
N PHE A 76 2.78 0.51 -0.43
CA PHE A 76 1.47 1.12 -0.30
C PHE A 76 0.88 1.57 -1.65
N GLY A 77 1.68 2.28 -2.46
CA GLY A 77 1.26 2.76 -3.79
C GLY A 77 0.97 1.63 -4.77
N GLY A 78 1.82 0.59 -4.78
CA GLY A 78 1.57 -0.66 -5.50
C GLY A 78 0.29 -1.34 -5.00
N GLY A 79 0.17 -1.56 -3.70
CA GLY A 79 -1.00 -2.20 -3.08
C GLY A 79 -2.32 -1.48 -3.39
N GLN A 80 -2.32 -0.15 -3.38
CA GLN A 80 -3.49 0.67 -3.72
C GLN A 80 -3.93 0.44 -5.16
N SER A 81 -2.97 0.22 -6.08
CA SER A 81 -3.31 -0.07 -7.46
C SER A 81 -4.04 -1.39 -7.61
N LEU A 82 -3.56 -2.43 -6.94
CA LEU A 82 -4.19 -3.75 -6.95
C LEU A 82 -5.53 -3.75 -6.20
N TYR A 83 -5.65 -2.94 -5.14
CA TYR A 83 -6.91 -2.74 -4.44
C TYR A 83 -7.98 -2.16 -5.38
N PHE A 84 -7.66 -1.11 -6.14
CA PHE A 84 -8.58 -0.54 -7.13
C PHE A 84 -8.85 -1.47 -8.31
N ALA A 85 -7.83 -2.20 -8.79
CA ALA A 85 -8.04 -3.21 -9.82
C ALA A 85 -9.01 -4.32 -9.34
N SER A 86 -8.90 -4.72 -8.07
CA SER A 86 -9.77 -5.72 -7.45
C SER A 86 -11.21 -5.23 -7.31
N GLN A 87 -11.45 -3.92 -7.13
CA GLN A 87 -12.81 -3.37 -7.14
C GLN A 87 -13.52 -3.63 -8.47
N GLY A 88 -12.77 -3.55 -9.58
CA GLY A 88 -13.28 -3.86 -10.92
C GLY A 88 -13.71 -5.32 -11.12
N THR A 89 -13.33 -6.24 -10.22
CA THR A 89 -13.73 -7.65 -10.26
C THR A 89 -14.98 -7.95 -9.43
N GLY A 90 -15.47 -6.98 -8.65
CA GLY A 90 -16.59 -7.15 -7.73
C GLY A 90 -16.30 -8.02 -6.49
N ARG A 91 -15.08 -8.53 -6.33
CA ARG A 91 -14.70 -9.43 -5.22
C ARG A 91 -13.68 -8.77 -4.29
N MET A 92 -14.20 -8.02 -3.32
CA MET A 92 -13.41 -7.18 -2.41
C MET A 92 -13.10 -7.79 -1.05
N LEU A 93 -13.54 -9.03 -0.78
CA LEU A 93 -13.32 -9.67 0.53
C LEU A 93 -11.84 -9.68 0.93
N ILE A 94 -10.96 -10.25 0.10
CA ILE A 94 -9.52 -10.33 0.40
C ILE A 94 -8.87 -8.94 0.53
N PRO A 95 -9.03 -8.00 -0.46
CA PRO A 95 -8.47 -6.64 -0.34
C PRO A 95 -8.93 -5.88 0.91
N VAL A 96 -10.20 -6.02 1.30
CA VAL A 96 -10.76 -5.37 2.49
C VAL A 96 -10.22 -6.02 3.76
N THR A 97 -10.16 -7.35 3.83
CA THR A 97 -9.55 -8.05 4.98
C THR A 97 -8.09 -7.63 5.20
N VAL A 98 -7.30 -7.48 4.13
CA VAL A 98 -5.92 -6.96 4.21
C VAL A 98 -5.88 -5.52 4.73
N SER A 99 -6.86 -4.69 4.36
CA SER A 99 -6.97 -3.30 4.85
C SER A 99 -7.32 -3.26 6.33
N ILE A 100 -8.23 -4.11 6.76
CA ILE A 100 -8.66 -4.24 8.16
C ILE A 100 -7.54 -4.79 9.02
N SER A 101 -6.79 -5.80 8.54
CA SER A 101 -5.67 -6.36 9.31
C SER A 101 -4.58 -5.32 9.59
N ARG A 102 -4.30 -4.45 8.61
CA ARG A 102 -3.41 -3.28 8.80
C ARG A 102 -3.94 -2.36 9.90
N LEU A 103 -5.23 -2.04 9.86
CA LEU A 103 -5.84 -1.15 10.85
C LEU A 103 -5.77 -1.75 12.26
N ILE A 104 -6.12 -3.03 12.40
CA ILE A 104 -6.04 -3.74 13.68
C ILE A 104 -4.61 -3.74 14.21
N LEU A 105 -3.62 -4.06 13.36
CA LEU A 105 -2.21 -4.05 13.76
C LEU A 105 -1.79 -2.70 14.33
N VAL A 106 -2.04 -1.60 13.59
CA VAL A 106 -1.62 -0.26 14.02
C VAL A 106 -2.40 0.18 15.28
N ALA A 107 -3.70 -0.10 15.35
CA ALA A 107 -4.52 0.25 16.51
C ALA A 107 -4.09 -0.50 17.77
N THR A 108 -3.86 -1.82 17.67
CA THR A 108 -3.41 -2.64 18.81
C THR A 108 -2.04 -2.21 19.29
N ILE A 109 -1.04 -2.09 18.41
CA ILE A 109 0.30 -1.67 18.82
C ILE A 109 0.30 -0.23 19.32
N GLY A 110 -0.47 0.68 18.71
CA GLY A 110 -0.63 2.05 19.18
C GLY A 110 -1.18 2.10 20.61
N MET A 111 -2.22 1.32 20.90
CA MET A 111 -2.82 1.24 22.24
C MET A 111 -1.84 0.66 23.27
N LEU A 112 -1.11 -0.41 22.91
CA LEU A 112 -0.08 -1.00 23.77
C LEU A 112 1.08 -0.03 24.01
N SER A 113 1.50 0.71 22.98
CA SER A 113 2.59 1.68 23.09
C SER A 113 2.25 2.78 24.09
N VAL A 114 1.02 3.29 24.08
CA VAL A 114 0.54 4.25 25.08
C VAL A 114 0.45 3.61 26.47
N ARG A 115 -0.09 2.39 26.57
CA ARG A 115 -0.27 1.70 27.86
C ARG A 115 1.05 1.39 28.57
N PHE A 116 2.08 1.02 27.81
CA PHE A 116 3.38 0.62 28.33
C PHE A 116 4.45 1.70 28.17
N SER A 117 4.09 2.90 27.72
CA SER A 117 5.02 4.01 27.48
C SER A 117 6.21 3.63 26.60
N TRP A 118 5.95 2.89 25.52
CA TRP A 118 6.98 2.55 24.54
C TRP A 118 7.42 3.78 23.75
N ASP A 119 8.63 3.71 23.20
CA ASP A 119 9.15 4.74 22.33
C ASP A 119 8.28 4.92 21.07
N ILE A 120 8.13 6.17 20.61
CA ILE A 120 7.29 6.51 19.46
C ILE A 120 7.75 5.83 18.17
N SER A 121 9.03 5.45 18.08
CA SER A 121 9.58 4.68 16.95
C SER A 121 8.87 3.35 16.76
N VAL A 122 8.33 2.74 17.83
CA VAL A 122 7.56 1.49 17.73
C VAL A 122 6.29 1.69 16.90
N ILE A 123 5.59 2.82 17.11
CA ILE A 123 4.41 3.17 16.34
C ILE A 123 4.80 3.45 14.88
N PHE A 124 5.89 4.19 14.65
CA PHE A 124 6.35 4.50 13.28
C PHE A 124 6.78 3.25 12.51
N GLY A 125 7.54 2.35 13.14
CA GLY A 125 7.89 1.06 12.57
C GLY A 125 6.66 0.20 12.27
N THR A 126 5.66 0.22 13.15
CA THR A 126 4.38 -0.49 12.93
C THR A 126 3.60 0.08 11.75
N ILE A 127 3.61 1.40 11.55
CA ILE A 127 3.00 2.02 10.37
C ILE A 127 3.71 1.51 9.10
N GLY A 128 5.05 1.52 9.07
CA GLY A 128 5.83 0.96 7.97
C GLY A 128 5.48 -0.52 7.67
N ALA A 129 5.44 -1.35 8.70
CA ALA A 129 5.02 -2.75 8.59
C ALA A 129 3.58 -2.89 8.06
N GLY A 130 2.67 -2.01 8.50
CA GLY A 130 1.30 -1.96 8.00
C GLY A 130 1.21 -1.61 6.51
N LEU A 131 2.04 -0.68 6.02
CA LEU A 131 2.13 -0.37 4.59
C LEU A 131 2.65 -1.56 3.79
N ALA A 132 3.65 -2.28 4.32
CA ALA A 132 4.18 -3.50 3.70
C ALA A 132 3.12 -4.61 3.64
N ILE A 133 2.42 -4.90 4.74
CA ILE A 133 1.33 -5.89 4.81
C ILE A 133 0.25 -5.54 3.77
N PHE A 134 -0.11 -4.27 3.66
CA PHE A 134 -1.11 -3.84 2.69
C PHE A 134 -0.66 -4.10 1.25
N GLY A 135 0.57 -3.74 0.90
CA GLY A 135 1.14 -3.98 -0.42
C GLY A 135 1.26 -5.47 -0.76
N VAL A 136 1.92 -6.22 0.11
CA VAL A 136 2.16 -7.66 -0.06
C VAL A 136 0.86 -8.44 -0.05
N GLY A 137 -0.09 -8.10 0.84
CA GLY A 137 -1.39 -8.77 0.90
C GLY A 137 -2.22 -8.58 -0.36
N ASN A 138 -2.24 -7.36 -0.92
CA ASN A 138 -2.93 -7.12 -2.20
C ASN A 138 -2.19 -7.74 -3.39
N ALA A 139 -0.86 -7.82 -3.36
CA ALA A 139 -0.09 -8.59 -4.34
C ALA A 139 -0.39 -10.10 -4.25
N ALA A 140 -0.49 -10.64 -3.03
CA ALA A 140 -0.86 -12.04 -2.80
C ALA A 140 -2.28 -12.36 -3.29
N ASN A 141 -3.21 -11.40 -3.17
CA ASN A 141 -4.57 -11.54 -3.70
C ASN A 141 -4.61 -11.86 -5.20
N MET A 142 -3.61 -11.42 -5.97
CA MET A 142 -3.50 -11.70 -7.42
C MET A 142 -3.25 -13.17 -7.76
N PHE A 143 -2.96 -14.02 -6.77
CA PHE A 143 -2.83 -15.47 -6.94
C PHE A 143 -4.10 -16.24 -6.55
N SER A 144 -5.12 -15.57 -6.01
CA SER A 144 -6.40 -16.18 -5.66
C SER A 144 -7.15 -16.67 -6.91
N ASN A 145 -8.11 -17.58 -6.69
CA ASN A 145 -8.92 -18.17 -7.78
C ASN A 145 -9.73 -17.13 -8.57
N ILE A 146 -9.96 -15.95 -7.99
CA ILE A 146 -10.64 -14.81 -8.63
C ILE A 146 -9.89 -14.38 -9.89
N TRP A 147 -8.57 -14.29 -9.80
CA TRP A 147 -7.70 -13.88 -10.91
C TRP A 147 -7.27 -15.05 -11.81
N ARG A 148 -7.71 -16.28 -11.49
CA ARG A 148 -7.29 -17.53 -12.13
C ARG A 148 -8.41 -18.18 -12.95
N GLN A 149 -9.57 -17.54 -13.13
CA GLN A 149 -10.70 -18.14 -13.86
C GLN A 149 -10.23 -18.67 -15.22
N LYS A 150 -10.26 -20.01 -15.34
CA LYS A 150 -9.95 -20.76 -16.56
C LYS A 150 -10.85 -20.25 -17.67
N GLN A 151 -10.27 -20.10 -18.86
CA GLN A 151 -11.03 -20.09 -20.11
C GLN A 151 -12.08 -21.20 -20.00
N ALA A 152 -13.36 -20.84 -20.13
CA ALA A 152 -14.35 -21.84 -20.51
C ALA A 152 -13.83 -22.40 -21.83
N VAL A 153 -13.40 -23.65 -21.80
CA VAL A 153 -13.14 -24.42 -23.02
C VAL A 153 -14.54 -24.61 -23.60
N GLU A 154 -14.89 -23.77 -24.56
CA GLU A 154 -15.94 -24.07 -25.54
C GLU A 154 -15.48 -25.21 -26.45
#